data_AF-A0A3B1AKW3-F1
#
_entry.id   AF-A0A3B1AKW3-F1
#
_cell.length_a   1.000
_cell.length_b   1.000
_cell.length_c   1.000
_cell.angle_alpha   90.00
_cell.angle_beta   90.00
_cell.angle_gamma   90.00
#
_symmetry.space_group_name_H-M   'P 1'
#
loop_
_entity.id
_entity.type
_entity.pdbx_description
1 polymer ?
#
loop_
_entity_poly.entity_id
_entity_poly.type
_entity_poly.pdbx_seq_one_letter_code
_entity_poly.pdbx_strand_id
1 'polypeptide(L)'
;MKRFLTLAFIVAGLTSTMLAAGPFAPKAAIPAGMEESYLGEGIHLAVIPDAGQVAIPAYPGAVVIRSYAVAERPVGYAGLPVVELISVADHDTVVAFYKKSLPDWGEAELMSAYYFAEHGNINFFTPEEAHVGVHRMASYFREAEREMLQRVLPGAKTLIKVFYPYK
;
A
#
# COMPACT_ATOMS: atom_id res chain seq x y z
N MET A 1 -57.78 18.37 -37.19
CA MET A 1 -56.42 18.28 -37.77
C MET A 1 -55.43 18.04 -36.63
N LYS A 2 -54.80 16.86 -36.62
CA LYS A 2 -53.86 16.39 -35.58
C LYS A 2 -52.50 17.07 -35.80
N ARG A 3 -51.90 17.66 -34.76
CA ARG A 3 -50.48 18.05 -34.76
C ARG A 3 -49.76 17.15 -33.77
N PHE A 4 -48.97 16.22 -34.30
CA PHE A 4 -48.05 15.39 -33.55
C PHE A 4 -46.86 16.26 -33.14
N LEU A 5 -46.58 16.34 -31.84
CA LEU A 5 -45.37 16.95 -31.30
C LEU A 5 -44.38 15.82 -31.04
N THR A 6 -43.35 15.71 -31.89
CA THR A 6 -42.28 14.72 -31.74
C THR A 6 -41.31 15.19 -30.65
N LEU A 7 -41.34 14.54 -29.49
CA LEU A 7 -40.41 14.78 -28.40
C LEU A 7 -39.09 14.03 -28.70
N ALA A 8 -38.05 14.77 -29.07
CA ALA A 8 -36.71 14.22 -29.26
C ALA A 8 -36.02 14.07 -27.89
N PHE A 9 -35.92 12.84 -27.39
CA PHE A 9 -35.06 12.51 -26.26
C PHE A 9 -33.60 12.48 -26.74
N ILE A 10 -32.84 13.53 -26.42
CA ILE A 10 -31.38 13.50 -26.54
C ILE A 10 -30.86 12.75 -25.30
N VAL A 11 -30.54 11.48 -25.48
CA VAL A 11 -29.78 10.71 -24.49
C VAL A 11 -28.33 11.18 -24.60
N ALA A 12 -27.94 12.10 -23.70
CA ALA A 12 -26.54 12.44 -23.51
C ALA A 12 -25.81 11.20 -22.98
N GLY A 13 -25.00 10.58 -23.83
CA GLY A 13 -24.17 9.44 -23.46
C GLY A 13 -23.24 9.82 -22.32
N LEU A 14 -23.42 9.17 -21.17
CA LEU A 14 -22.44 9.09 -20.10
C LEU A 14 -21.18 8.43 -20.68
N THR A 15 -20.24 9.24 -21.17
CA THR A 15 -18.88 8.77 -21.40
C THR A 15 -18.30 8.52 -20.01
N SER A 16 -18.40 7.26 -19.57
CA SER A 16 -17.62 6.78 -18.44
C SER A 16 -16.16 6.91 -18.85
N THR A 17 -15.51 8.00 -18.46
CA THR A 17 -14.06 8.09 -18.47
C THR A 17 -13.57 6.95 -17.58
N MET A 18 -13.15 5.85 -18.19
CA MET A 18 -12.31 4.88 -17.51
C MET A 18 -11.06 5.64 -17.08
N LEU A 19 -11.04 6.10 -15.83
CA LEU A 19 -9.82 6.52 -15.17
C LEU A 19 -8.87 5.33 -15.29
N ALA A 20 -7.88 5.44 -16.17
CA ALA A 20 -6.75 4.53 -16.14
C ALA A 20 -6.25 4.54 -14.70
N ALA A 21 -6.31 3.40 -14.03
CA ALA A 21 -5.91 3.29 -12.64
C ALA A 21 -4.44 3.72 -12.57
N GLY A 22 -4.17 4.83 -11.89
CA GLY A 22 -2.80 5.30 -11.67
C GLY A 22 -2.02 4.33 -10.78
N PRO A 23 -0.70 4.57 -10.60
CA PRO A 23 0.11 3.77 -9.69
C PRO A 23 -0.49 3.80 -8.28
N PHE A 24 -0.39 2.69 -7.54
CA PHE A 24 -0.92 2.57 -6.18
C PHE A 24 -0.43 3.70 -5.26
N ALA A 25 0.85 4.02 -5.30
CA ALA A 25 1.45 5.13 -4.56
C ALA A 25 2.69 5.64 -5.32
N PRO A 26 3.17 6.87 -5.07
CA PRO A 26 4.41 7.35 -5.67
C PRO A 26 5.63 6.54 -5.18
N LYS A 27 6.59 6.29 -6.07
CA LYS A 27 7.91 5.78 -5.70
C LYS A 27 8.67 6.84 -4.92
N ALA A 28 9.37 6.46 -3.87
CA ALA A 28 10.27 7.37 -3.18
C ALA A 28 11.41 7.84 -4.10
N ALA A 29 11.87 9.07 -3.92
CA ALA A 29 13.09 9.54 -4.56
C ALA A 29 14.32 8.95 -3.83
N ILE A 30 15.37 8.62 -4.58
CA ILE A 30 16.65 8.19 -4.00
C ILE A 30 17.49 9.44 -3.73
N PRO A 31 17.83 9.76 -2.47
CA PRO A 31 18.69 10.89 -2.16
C PRO A 31 20.11 10.67 -2.69
N ALA A 32 20.82 11.76 -3.01
CA ALA A 32 22.20 11.69 -3.45
C ALA A 32 23.09 10.98 -2.42
N GLY A 33 23.97 10.10 -2.90
CA GLY A 33 24.86 9.29 -2.07
C GLY A 33 24.16 8.12 -1.37
N MET A 34 23.00 7.69 -1.87
CA MET A 34 22.28 6.49 -1.41
C MET A 34 22.03 5.48 -2.54
N GLU A 35 22.53 5.74 -3.74
CA GLU A 35 22.30 4.95 -4.95
C GLU A 35 22.78 3.50 -4.77
N GLU A 36 23.90 3.30 -4.09
CA GLU A 36 24.48 1.98 -3.80
C GLU A 36 24.06 1.43 -2.42
N SER A 37 23.17 2.11 -1.70
CA SER A 37 22.68 1.62 -0.41
C SER A 37 21.59 0.55 -0.62
N TYR A 38 21.45 -0.38 0.32
CA TYR A 38 20.39 -1.39 0.30
C TYR A 38 18.97 -0.78 0.22
N LEU A 39 18.77 0.41 0.80
CA LEU A 39 17.51 1.13 0.69
C LEU A 39 17.34 1.76 -0.70
N GLY A 40 18.39 2.38 -1.24
CA GLY A 40 18.38 2.95 -2.59
C GLY A 40 18.13 1.90 -3.68
N GLU A 41 18.80 0.75 -3.60
CA GLU A 41 18.55 -0.39 -4.48
C GLU A 41 17.10 -0.90 -4.33
N GLY A 42 16.61 -1.04 -3.10
CA GLY A 42 15.22 -1.44 -2.83
C GLY A 42 14.19 -0.48 -3.44
N ILE A 43 14.44 0.82 -3.40
CA ILE A 43 13.60 1.85 -4.03
C ILE A 43 13.69 1.74 -5.56
N HIS A 44 14.92 1.62 -6.09
CA HIS A 44 15.16 1.53 -7.52
C HIS A 44 14.38 0.36 -8.14
N LEU A 45 14.54 -0.82 -7.54
CA LEU A 45 13.93 -2.08 -7.98
C LEU A 45 12.43 -2.19 -7.65
N ALA A 46 11.87 -1.30 -6.82
CA ALA A 46 10.47 -1.39 -6.46
C ALA A 46 9.54 -1.31 -7.69
N VAL A 47 8.74 -2.35 -7.89
CA VAL A 47 7.65 -2.41 -8.86
C VAL A 47 6.36 -1.97 -8.16
N ILE A 48 5.75 -0.91 -8.67
CA ILE A 48 4.54 -0.34 -8.08
C ILE A 48 3.34 -0.88 -8.85
N PRO A 49 2.43 -1.64 -8.22
CA PRO A 49 1.22 -2.11 -8.88
C PRO A 49 0.28 -0.95 -9.20
N ASP A 50 -0.64 -1.19 -10.13
CA ASP A 50 -1.74 -0.26 -10.37
C ASP A 50 -2.67 -0.24 -9.15
N ALA A 51 -3.25 0.91 -8.83
CA ALA A 51 -4.13 1.06 -7.67
C ALA A 51 -5.32 0.07 -7.70
N GLY A 52 -5.83 -0.25 -8.89
CA GLY A 52 -6.91 -1.22 -9.10
C GLY A 52 -6.54 -2.67 -8.76
N GLN A 53 -5.25 -3.02 -8.73
CA GLN A 53 -4.78 -4.37 -8.40
C GLN A 53 -4.70 -4.59 -6.88
N VAL A 54 -4.51 -3.53 -6.10
CA VAL A 54 -4.13 -3.63 -4.70
C VAL A 54 -5.33 -3.91 -3.78
N ALA A 55 -6.55 -3.54 -4.19
CA ALA A 55 -7.80 -3.67 -3.43
C ALA A 55 -7.81 -3.03 -2.02
N ILE A 56 -6.68 -2.49 -1.57
CA ILE A 56 -6.49 -1.67 -0.38
C ILE A 56 -6.24 -0.24 -0.86
N PRO A 57 -6.83 0.79 -0.23
CA PRO A 57 -6.56 2.17 -0.60
C PRO A 57 -5.16 2.59 -0.15
N ALA A 58 -4.49 3.39 -0.99
CA ALA A 58 -3.21 3.96 -0.64
C ALA A 58 -3.35 5.03 0.43
N TYR A 59 -2.41 5.08 1.38
CA TYR A 59 -2.37 6.15 2.35
C TYR A 59 -1.90 7.46 1.68
N PRO A 60 -2.65 8.57 1.79
CA PRO A 60 -2.27 9.83 1.16
C PRO A 60 -0.91 10.34 1.62
N GLY A 61 -0.04 10.67 0.66
CA GLY A 61 1.32 11.18 0.94
C GLY A 61 2.34 10.13 1.39
N ALA A 62 1.96 8.85 1.47
CA ALA A 62 2.94 7.78 1.65
C ALA A 62 3.71 7.53 0.34
N VAL A 63 4.99 7.14 0.47
CA VAL A 63 5.86 6.82 -0.67
C VAL A 63 6.36 5.38 -0.58
N VAL A 64 6.44 4.69 -1.72
CA VAL A 64 6.94 3.32 -1.80
C VAL A 64 8.45 3.31 -1.66
N ILE A 65 8.94 2.53 -0.70
CA ILE A 65 10.38 2.31 -0.49
C ILE A 65 10.86 0.93 -0.95
N ARG A 66 9.94 -0.01 -1.13
CA ARG A 66 10.24 -1.37 -1.55
C ARG A 66 9.00 -2.09 -2.04
N SER A 67 9.18 -3.08 -2.91
CA SER A 67 8.17 -4.07 -3.23
C SER A 67 8.77 -5.47 -3.33
N TYR A 68 7.95 -6.49 -3.11
CA TYR A 68 8.30 -7.89 -3.32
C TYR A 68 7.25 -8.55 -4.21
N ALA A 69 7.45 -8.44 -5.54
CA ALA A 69 6.57 -9.05 -6.55
C ALA A 69 6.73 -10.58 -6.57
N VAL A 70 5.71 -11.31 -7.08
CA VAL A 70 5.72 -12.79 -7.11
C VAL A 70 6.92 -13.36 -7.87
N ALA A 71 7.29 -12.73 -8.99
CA ALA A 71 8.33 -13.23 -9.90
C ALA A 71 9.77 -13.05 -9.40
N GLU A 72 10.01 -12.18 -8.42
CA GLU A 72 11.36 -11.84 -7.90
C GLU A 72 11.63 -12.47 -6.53
N ARG A 73 10.83 -13.46 -6.15
CA ARG A 73 10.93 -14.08 -4.83
C ARG A 73 11.97 -15.19 -4.78
N PRO A 74 12.63 -15.36 -3.63
CA PRO A 74 13.33 -16.59 -3.34
C PRO A 74 12.40 -17.80 -3.51
N VAL A 75 12.96 -18.89 -4.06
CA VAL A 75 12.27 -20.18 -4.21
C VAL A 75 11.71 -20.61 -2.84
N GLY A 76 10.39 -20.80 -2.76
CA GLY A 76 9.69 -21.22 -1.54
C GLY A 76 8.83 -20.14 -0.85
N TYR A 77 8.83 -18.90 -1.32
CA TYR A 77 7.92 -17.87 -0.78
C TYR A 77 6.51 -17.97 -1.39
N ALA A 78 5.51 -18.35 -0.58
CA ALA A 78 4.14 -18.61 -1.01
C ALA A 78 3.10 -17.52 -0.61
N GLY A 79 3.52 -16.37 -0.06
CA GLY A 79 2.58 -15.33 0.40
C GLY A 79 2.15 -14.32 -0.66
N LEU A 80 1.22 -13.41 -0.36
CA LEU A 80 0.83 -12.33 -1.28
C LEU A 80 1.95 -11.35 -1.62
N PRO A 81 1.96 -10.73 -2.82
CA PRO A 81 2.76 -9.54 -3.13
C PRO A 81 2.74 -8.49 -2.03
N VAL A 82 3.86 -7.80 -1.83
CA VAL A 82 3.99 -6.77 -0.78
C VAL A 82 4.53 -5.48 -1.35
N VAL A 83 3.95 -4.35 -0.96
CA VAL A 83 4.52 -3.01 -1.11
C VAL A 83 4.76 -2.43 0.28
N GLU A 84 5.98 -1.95 0.53
CA GLU A 84 6.32 -1.22 1.76
C GLU A 84 6.37 0.28 1.46
N LEU A 85 5.64 1.05 2.26
CA LEU A 85 5.55 2.50 2.17
C LEU A 85 5.96 3.15 3.49
N ILE A 86 6.47 4.37 3.41
CA ILE A 86 6.67 5.22 4.59
C ILE A 86 5.82 6.49 4.50
N SER A 87 5.42 7.01 5.66
CA SER A 87 4.61 8.22 5.80
C SER A 87 5.16 9.11 6.92
N VAL A 88 4.99 10.43 6.75
CA VAL A 88 5.28 11.44 7.80
C VAL A 88 4.21 11.50 8.88
N ALA A 89 3.02 10.96 8.60
CA ALA A 89 1.94 10.88 9.57
C ALA A 89 2.32 9.93 10.71
N ASP A 90 1.88 10.26 11.92
CA ASP A 90 2.03 9.33 13.04
C ASP A 90 1.16 8.08 12.85
N HIS A 91 1.49 7.08 13.64
CA HIS A 91 0.88 5.77 13.58
C HIS A 91 -0.65 5.83 13.73
N ASP A 92 -1.13 6.57 14.73
CA ASP A 92 -2.55 6.59 15.10
C ASP A 92 -3.39 7.25 14.00
N THR A 93 -2.84 8.27 13.34
CA THR A 93 -3.44 8.89 12.16
C THR A 93 -3.56 7.89 11.00
N VAL A 94 -2.51 7.11 10.75
CA VAL A 94 -2.51 6.09 9.69
C VAL A 94 -3.50 4.95 10.00
N VAL A 95 -3.55 4.50 11.25
CA VAL A 95 -4.53 3.50 11.70
C VAL A 95 -5.96 4.01 11.57
N ALA A 96 -6.22 5.26 11.97
CA ALA A 96 -7.55 5.86 11.87
C ALA A 96 -8.04 5.91 10.40
N PHE A 97 -7.14 6.21 9.46
CA PHE A 97 -7.44 6.13 8.03
C PHE A 97 -7.86 4.72 7.62
N TYR A 98 -7.06 3.70 7.94
CA TYR A 98 -7.35 2.34 7.51
C TYR A 98 -8.57 1.74 8.20
N LYS A 99 -8.83 2.02 9.48
CA LYS A 99 -10.08 1.62 10.16
C LYS A 99 -11.32 2.20 9.47
N LYS A 100 -11.23 3.45 9.00
CA LYS A 100 -12.32 4.10 8.29
C LYS A 100 -12.52 3.52 6.89
N SER A 101 -11.43 3.21 6.20
CA SER A 101 -11.45 2.77 4.81
C SER A 101 -11.66 1.26 4.63
N LEU A 102 -11.35 0.47 5.65
CA LEU A 102 -11.44 -0.98 5.68
C LEU A 102 -12.21 -1.39 6.96
N PRO A 103 -13.56 -1.43 6.93
CA PRO A 103 -14.37 -1.64 8.12
C PRO A 103 -14.11 -2.95 8.87
N ASP A 104 -13.69 -3.99 8.14
CA ASP A 104 -13.38 -5.32 8.70
C ASP A 104 -11.89 -5.48 9.07
N TRP A 105 -11.10 -4.41 8.98
CA TRP A 105 -9.67 -4.46 9.27
C TRP A 105 -9.40 -4.48 10.79
N GLY A 106 -8.66 -5.49 11.23
CA GLY A 106 -8.13 -5.60 12.59
C GLY A 106 -6.73 -4.98 12.70
N GLU A 107 -6.52 -4.18 13.74
CA GLU A 107 -5.21 -3.61 14.07
C GLU A 107 -4.34 -4.66 14.77
N ALA A 108 -3.15 -4.94 14.22
CA ALA A 108 -2.15 -5.82 14.84
C ALA A 108 -0.90 -5.00 15.20
N GLU A 109 -1.02 -4.09 16.17
CA GLU A 109 0.02 -3.09 16.45
C GLU A 109 1.34 -3.69 16.99
N LEU A 110 1.30 -4.82 17.69
CA LEU A 110 2.51 -5.43 18.30
C LEU A 110 2.37 -6.90 18.72
N MET A 111 1.37 -7.62 18.23
CA MET A 111 1.14 -9.04 18.58
C MET A 111 0.87 -9.90 17.34
N SER A 112 1.80 -9.88 16.37
CA SER A 112 1.79 -10.84 15.25
C SER A 112 1.88 -12.31 15.68
N ALA A 113 2.06 -12.60 16.98
CA ALA A 113 2.16 -13.96 17.52
C ALA A 113 1.00 -14.43 18.43
N TYR A 114 0.38 -13.59 19.27
CA TYR A 114 -0.60 -14.07 20.28
C TYR A 114 -2.07 -13.77 19.98
N TYR A 115 -2.42 -12.64 19.35
CA TYR A 115 -3.81 -12.40 18.92
C TYR A 115 -4.26 -13.44 17.86
N PHE A 116 -3.29 -13.96 17.09
CA PHE A 116 -3.45 -14.98 16.07
C PHE A 116 -3.55 -16.42 16.63
N ALA A 117 -3.24 -16.63 17.91
CA ALA A 117 -3.29 -17.96 18.55
C ALA A 117 -4.72 -18.39 18.95
N GLU A 118 -5.65 -17.43 19.13
CA GLU A 118 -7.04 -17.73 19.53
C GLU A 118 -8.02 -17.80 18.34
N HIS A 119 -7.69 -17.24 17.18
CA HIS A 119 -8.66 -17.03 16.08
C HIS A 119 -8.41 -17.86 14.81
N GLY A 120 -7.40 -18.74 14.81
CA GLY A 120 -7.28 -19.80 13.81
C GLY A 120 -6.79 -19.32 12.44
N ASN A 121 -5.58 -19.79 12.10
CA ASN A 121 -5.08 -20.01 10.74
C ASN A 121 -4.78 -18.77 9.87
N ILE A 122 -3.80 -17.96 10.27
CA ILE A 122 -3.11 -17.04 9.35
C ILE A 122 -1.62 -17.07 9.67
N ASN A 123 -0.86 -17.81 8.86
CA ASN A 123 0.58 -17.75 8.89
C ASN A 123 0.98 -16.37 8.30
N PHE A 124 1.50 -15.46 9.13
CA PHE A 124 1.88 -14.09 8.73
C PHE A 124 2.85 -14.04 7.53
N PHE A 125 3.54 -15.15 7.27
CA PHE A 125 4.45 -15.33 6.14
C PHE A 125 3.74 -15.72 4.84
N THR A 126 2.49 -16.19 4.91
CA THR A 126 1.65 -16.59 3.77
C THR A 126 0.20 -16.12 3.97
N PRO A 127 -0.03 -14.80 3.97
CA PRO A 127 -1.38 -14.26 3.97
C PRO A 127 -2.13 -14.74 2.73
N GLU A 128 -3.40 -15.11 2.89
CA GLU A 128 -4.27 -15.56 1.78
C GLU A 128 -5.12 -14.40 1.23
N GLU A 129 -5.32 -13.35 2.02
CA GLU A 129 -6.14 -12.18 1.69
C GLU A 129 -5.37 -10.86 1.78
N ALA A 130 -5.84 -9.87 1.03
CA ALA A 130 -5.27 -8.52 1.06
C ALA A 130 -5.32 -7.97 2.49
N HIS A 131 -4.21 -7.46 2.99
CA HIS A 131 -4.18 -6.83 4.31
C HIS A 131 -3.11 -5.74 4.39
N VAL A 132 -3.26 -4.87 5.38
CA VAL A 132 -2.32 -3.79 5.67
C VAL A 132 -1.78 -3.92 7.09
N GLY A 133 -0.46 -3.88 7.23
CA GLY A 133 0.24 -3.73 8.50
C GLY A 133 0.71 -2.28 8.67
N VAL A 134 0.51 -1.71 9.85
CA VAL A 134 0.95 -0.34 10.19
C VAL A 134 1.89 -0.44 11.38
N HIS A 135 3.06 0.20 11.28
CA HIS A 135 4.10 0.09 12.30
C HIS A 135 4.73 1.45 12.61
N ARG A 136 4.98 1.72 13.89
CA ARG A 136 5.82 2.83 14.34
C ARG A 136 7.26 2.57 13.90
N MET A 137 7.86 3.45 13.10
CA MET A 137 9.25 3.29 12.64
C MET A 137 10.24 3.22 13.81
N ALA A 138 9.97 3.96 14.89
CA ALA A 138 10.78 3.94 16.11
C ALA A 138 10.89 2.54 16.75
N SER A 139 9.83 1.72 16.62
CA SER A 139 9.79 0.36 17.15
C SER A 139 10.24 -0.69 16.14
N TYR A 140 10.07 -0.42 14.84
CA TYR A 140 10.33 -1.40 13.78
C TYR A 140 11.78 -1.38 13.27
N PHE A 141 12.39 -0.21 13.16
CA PHE A 141 13.72 -0.02 12.57
C PHE A 141 14.77 0.38 13.60
N ARG A 142 16.01 -0.03 13.38
CA ARG A 142 17.16 0.45 14.15
C ARG A 142 17.45 1.91 13.82
N GLU A 143 18.18 2.59 14.68
CA GLU A 143 18.45 4.03 14.55
C GLU A 143 19.06 4.41 13.19
N ALA A 144 20.14 3.75 12.77
CA ALA A 144 20.77 4.00 11.47
C ALA A 144 19.81 3.80 10.28
N GLU A 145 18.92 2.81 10.35
CA GLU A 145 17.91 2.58 9.31
C GLU A 145 16.86 3.70 9.30
N ARG A 146 16.43 4.16 10.48
CA ARG A 146 15.53 5.31 10.60
C ARG A 146 16.16 6.56 10.01
N GLU A 147 17.43 6.83 10.29
CA GLU A 147 18.15 7.98 9.72
C GLU A 147 18.18 7.93 8.19
N MET A 148 18.43 6.76 7.60
CA MET A 148 18.36 6.59 6.14
C MET A 148 16.95 6.85 5.61
N LEU A 149 15.91 6.33 6.27
CA LEU A 149 14.52 6.57 5.88
C LEU A 149 14.11 8.05 6.02
N GLN A 150 14.65 8.77 7.02
CA GLN A 150 14.47 10.22 7.17
C GLN A 150 15.13 11.02 6.03
N ARG A 151 16.23 10.52 5.46
CA ARG A 151 16.83 11.14 4.27
C ARG A 151 15.95 10.96 3.03
N VAL A 152 15.26 9.82 2.91
CA VAL A 152 14.34 9.51 1.81
C VAL A 152 13.05 10.33 1.93
N LEU A 153 12.44 10.34 3.11
CA LEU A 153 11.25 11.14 3.40
C LEU A 153 11.45 11.85 4.75
N PRO A 154 11.83 13.15 4.74
CA PRO A 154 12.01 13.92 5.96
C PRO A 154 10.74 13.94 6.82
N GLY A 155 10.89 13.56 8.09
CA GLY A 155 9.79 13.45 9.04
C GLY A 155 9.04 12.13 9.00
N ALA A 156 9.51 11.10 8.27
CA ALA A 156 8.88 9.79 8.24
C ALA A 156 8.73 9.17 9.64
N LYS A 157 7.54 8.73 10.01
CA LYS A 157 7.24 8.17 11.35
C LYS A 157 6.65 6.77 11.29
N THR A 158 6.02 6.42 10.18
CA THR A 158 5.19 5.23 10.06
C THR A 158 5.60 4.41 8.84
N LEU A 159 5.74 3.10 9.05
CA LEU A 159 5.86 2.11 7.99
C LEU A 159 4.48 1.50 7.75
N ILE A 160 4.13 1.34 6.47
CA ILE A 160 2.89 0.73 6.01
C ILE A 160 3.28 -0.43 5.11
N LYS A 161 2.80 -1.64 5.40
CA LYS A 161 3.03 -2.83 4.58
C LYS A 161 1.71 -3.26 3.98
N VAL A 162 1.59 -3.20 2.66
CA VAL A 162 0.36 -3.55 1.94
C VAL A 162 0.60 -4.85 1.20
N PHE A 163 -0.19 -5.86 1.55
CA PHE A 163 -0.18 -7.16 0.92
C PHE A 163 -1.41 -7.27 0.05
N TYR A 164 -1.24 -7.70 -1.20
CA TYR A 164 -2.32 -7.59 -2.18
C TYR A 164 -2.41 -8.81 -3.10
N PRO A 165 -3.60 -9.16 -3.59
CA PRO A 165 -3.79 -10.27 -4.50
C PRO A 165 -3.05 -10.01 -5.81
N TYR A 166 -2.26 -10.99 -6.25
CA TYR A 166 -1.76 -11.01 -7.62
C TYR A 166 -2.91 -11.52 -8.51
N LYS A 167 -3.60 -10.62 -9.21
CA LYS A 167 -4.61 -10.98 -10.22
C LYS A 167 -4.01 -10.92 -11.61
#